data_AF-A0A9E3YBY9-F1
#
_entry.id   AF-A0A9E3YBY9-F1
#
_cell.length_a   1.000
_cell.length_b   1.000
_cell.length_c   1.000
_cell.angle_alpha   90.00
_cell.angle_beta   90.00
_cell.angle_gamma   90.00
#
_symmetry.space_group_name_H-M   'P 1'
#
loop_
_entity.id
_entity.type
_entity.pdbx_description
1 polymer ?
#
loop_
_entity_poly.entity_id
_entity_poly.type
_entity_poly.pdbx_seq_one_letter_code
_entity_poly.pdbx_strand_id
1 'polypeptide(L)'
;MSEGTGVRRQLRLEAKRNRRRTALKRAGVAVVVLWLALVTWSLWGAYRSSQAAASGARVMAADFASLDLERLELVGDDLDDAISKLRHPWVAPVRLIPWVGRQLNATEQIAVAGRQVVDAGEQALEALETASLDDPVDALNEVSDELGSTTDRLRSIGVPSGKWLVGPVAAARQDLVENLLDATDEIARYEALVSGLSQLVSGNTHYVVAAANTSEMGSASGMLLQVGTMRIDDGQVLISDFRSVEELGRPSLVPIDDDVRLMWGSLDPGHLWQYTSHISSRASEVSRVTADMWLSDQGERMDGVLIISPVAMQILLEAAGVETVDVAGVQLPVIAVTEFFALTQYEEVFDGQGERRESIAPVASAAVRALLDSEIEPRVLAAALIEAIDGRHLTLWSRDPAQQQRWQTALA
;
A
#
# COMPACT_ATOMS: atom_id res chain seq x y z
N MET A 1 11.08 62.59 78.35
CA MET A 1 11.75 61.92 77.21
C MET A 1 11.43 60.42 77.17
N SER A 2 10.17 60.01 76.99
CA SER A 2 9.80 58.57 76.95
C SER A 2 8.58 58.24 76.05
N GLU A 3 8.21 59.10 75.10
CA GLU A 3 7.11 58.82 74.14
C GLU A 3 7.62 58.47 72.72
N GLY A 4 8.90 58.69 72.40
CA GLY A 4 9.44 58.50 71.04
C GLY A 4 9.88 57.07 70.67
N THR A 5 9.95 56.14 71.64
CA THR A 5 10.49 54.78 71.43
C THR A 5 9.42 53.76 71.02
N GLY A 6 8.17 53.92 71.45
CA GLY A 6 7.05 53.06 71.05
C GLY A 6 6.64 53.23 69.58
N VAL A 7 6.55 54.48 69.12
CA VAL A 7 6.18 54.84 67.74
C VAL A 7 7.22 54.33 66.73
N ARG A 8 8.52 54.46 67.03
CA ARG A 8 9.60 53.93 66.17
C ARG A 8 9.61 52.41 66.07
N ARG A 9 9.14 51.69 67.10
CA ARG A 9 9.05 50.22 67.10
C ARG A 9 7.84 49.74 66.29
N GLN A 10 6.70 50.42 66.38
CA GLN A 10 5.51 50.15 65.55
C GLN A 10 5.77 50.43 64.06
N LEU A 11 6.38 51.58 63.71
CA LEU A 11 6.72 51.90 62.32
C LEU A 11 7.72 50.91 61.70
N ARG A 12 8.68 50.37 62.48
CA ARG A 12 9.60 49.32 62.01
C ARG A 12 8.91 47.98 61.77
N LEU A 13 7.91 47.62 62.57
CA LEU A 13 7.13 46.40 62.39
C LEU A 13 6.20 46.49 61.17
N GLU A 14 5.58 47.64 60.93
CA GLU A 14 4.78 47.89 59.72
C GLU A 14 5.64 47.91 58.44
N ALA A 15 6.82 48.51 58.48
CA ALA A 15 7.77 48.49 57.36
C ALA A 15 8.27 47.06 57.05
N LYS A 16 8.55 46.24 58.08
CA LYS A 16 8.87 44.80 57.89
C LYS A 16 7.68 44.04 57.29
N ARG A 17 6.45 44.30 57.75
CA ARG A 17 5.23 43.65 57.24
C ARG A 17 4.94 44.04 55.79
N ASN A 18 5.14 45.31 55.42
CA ASN A 18 4.99 45.80 54.05
C ASN A 18 6.09 45.27 53.12
N ARG A 19 7.34 45.16 53.58
CA ARG A 19 8.43 44.50 52.82
C ARG A 19 8.16 43.01 52.61
N ARG A 20 7.65 42.31 53.63
CA ARG A 20 7.28 40.89 53.52
C ARG A 20 6.11 40.69 52.55
N ARG A 21 5.10 41.57 52.59
CA ARG A 21 3.97 41.58 51.62
C ARG A 21 4.42 41.89 50.19
N THR A 22 5.33 42.84 49.97
CA THR A 22 5.87 43.13 48.64
C THR A 22 6.79 42.03 48.12
N ALA A 23 7.59 41.39 48.98
CA ALA A 23 8.37 40.21 48.62
C ALA A 23 7.47 39.02 48.22
N LEU A 24 6.40 38.75 48.98
CA LEU A 24 5.42 37.71 48.64
C LEU A 24 4.67 38.00 47.33
N LYS A 25 4.29 39.27 47.08
CA LYS A 25 3.68 39.67 45.80
C LYS A 25 4.65 39.49 44.63
N ARG A 26 5.92 39.90 44.78
CA ARG A 26 6.96 39.70 43.75
C ARG A 26 7.26 38.23 43.50
N ALA A 27 7.30 37.41 44.55
CA ALA A 27 7.43 35.96 44.42
C ALA A 27 6.23 35.35 43.68
N GLY A 28 5.00 35.76 44.01
CA GLY A 28 3.80 35.31 43.31
C GLY A 28 3.80 35.69 41.81
N VAL A 29 4.19 36.92 41.47
CA VAL A 29 4.33 37.36 40.06
C VAL A 29 5.42 36.56 39.34
N ALA A 30 6.58 36.34 39.98
CA ALA A 30 7.65 35.54 39.39
C ALA A 30 7.21 34.10 39.10
N VAL A 31 6.46 33.47 40.01
CA VAL A 31 5.88 32.13 39.81
C VAL A 31 4.90 32.12 38.63
N VAL A 32 4.04 33.13 38.50
CA VAL A 32 3.08 33.23 37.38
C VAL A 32 3.80 33.42 36.05
N VAL A 33 4.86 34.23 36.00
CA VAL A 33 5.65 34.46 34.77
C VAL A 33 6.43 33.19 34.38
N LEU A 34 7.07 32.52 35.34
CA LEU A 34 7.72 31.22 35.10
C LEU A 34 6.72 30.17 34.62
N TRP A 35 5.53 30.15 35.22
CA TRP A 35 4.47 29.24 34.82
C TRP A 35 3.94 29.56 33.41
N LEU A 36 3.73 30.83 33.06
CA LEU A 36 3.34 31.23 31.70
C LEU A 36 4.42 30.88 30.67
N ALA A 37 5.70 31.07 31.02
CA ALA A 37 6.83 30.66 30.17
C ALA A 37 6.90 29.14 29.99
N LEU A 38 6.60 28.37 31.04
CA LEU A 38 6.48 26.91 30.97
C LEU A 38 5.26 26.48 30.14
N VAL A 39 4.13 27.19 30.25
CA VAL A 39 2.93 26.95 29.44
C VAL A 39 3.23 27.23 27.97
N THR A 40 3.82 28.37 27.62
CA THR A 40 4.20 28.66 26.23
C THR A 40 5.24 27.70 25.70
N TRP A 41 6.22 27.30 26.51
CA TRP A 41 7.19 26.26 26.15
C TRP A 41 6.52 24.90 25.91
N SER A 42 5.58 24.49 26.78
CA SER A 42 4.82 23.25 26.61
C SER A 42 3.91 23.26 25.39
N LEU A 43 3.30 24.41 25.08
CA LEU A 43 2.48 24.59 23.89
C LEU A 43 3.31 24.57 22.61
N TRP A 44 4.53 25.12 22.66
CA TRP A 44 5.47 25.05 21.54
C TRP A 44 6.06 23.65 21.36
N GLY A 45 6.36 22.96 22.46
CA GLY A 45 6.72 21.54 22.45
C GLY A 45 5.59 20.68 21.88
N ALA A 46 4.36 20.89 22.33
CA ALA A 46 3.18 20.19 21.81
C ALA A 46 2.91 20.52 20.33
N TYR A 47 3.22 21.73 19.87
CA TYR A 47 3.17 22.09 18.46
C TYR A 47 4.14 21.25 17.63
N ARG A 48 5.42 21.21 18.02
CA ARG A 48 6.44 20.42 17.31
C ARG A 48 6.15 18.92 17.40
N SER A 49 5.77 18.44 18.58
CA SER A 49 5.34 17.06 18.81
C SER A 49 4.08 16.70 18.05
N SER A 50 3.16 17.64 17.78
CA SER A 50 1.96 17.37 16.97
C SER A 50 2.27 17.12 15.50
N GLN A 51 3.36 17.71 14.96
CA GLN A 51 3.81 17.41 13.59
C GLN A 51 4.46 16.03 13.49
N ALA A 52 5.23 15.63 14.51
CA ALA A 52 5.77 14.26 14.64
C ALA A 52 4.67 13.23 14.96
N ALA A 53 3.64 13.60 15.71
CA ALA A 53 2.57 12.68 16.11
C ALA A 53 1.76 12.12 14.93
N ALA A 54 1.67 12.87 13.83
CA ALA A 54 1.00 12.43 12.61
C ALA A 54 1.95 11.71 11.62
N SER A 55 3.27 11.68 11.87
CA SER A 55 4.21 11.10 10.91
C SER A 55 4.16 9.58 10.88
N GLY A 56 3.84 8.89 11.98
CA GLY A 56 3.74 7.42 12.01
C GLY A 56 2.75 6.88 10.99
N ALA A 57 1.50 7.36 11.05
CA ALA A 57 0.48 6.98 10.07
C ALA A 57 0.83 7.45 8.66
N ARG A 58 1.38 8.66 8.50
CA ARG A 58 1.78 9.18 7.19
C ARG A 58 2.86 8.34 6.51
N VAL A 59 3.79 7.77 7.28
CA VAL A 59 4.85 6.91 6.75
C VAL A 59 4.25 5.60 6.26
N MET A 60 3.36 4.96 7.03
CA MET A 60 2.65 3.77 6.56
C MET A 60 1.73 4.02 5.37
N ALA A 61 1.06 5.17 5.32
CA ALA A 61 0.13 5.52 4.24
C ALA A 61 0.80 5.86 2.90
N ALA A 62 2.09 6.21 2.90
CA ALA A 62 2.74 6.73 1.70
C ALA A 62 3.09 5.65 0.67
N ASP A 63 3.58 4.49 1.13
CA ASP A 63 3.87 3.30 0.33
C ASP A 63 4.48 2.24 1.27
N PHE A 64 3.73 1.20 1.63
CA PHE A 64 4.19 0.16 2.55
C PHE A 64 5.37 -0.66 1.99
N ALA A 65 5.42 -0.86 0.66
CA ALA A 65 6.48 -1.64 0.03
C ALA A 65 7.86 -0.98 0.16
N SER A 66 7.93 0.35 0.12
CA SER A 66 9.20 1.07 0.23
C SER A 66 9.67 1.36 1.66
N LEU A 67 8.95 0.90 2.68
CA LEU A 67 9.32 1.09 4.09
C LEU A 67 10.35 0.08 4.55
N ASP A 68 11.44 0.54 5.14
CA ASP A 68 12.36 -0.32 5.90
C ASP A 68 12.08 -0.22 7.41
N LEU A 69 12.50 -1.24 8.16
CA LEU A 69 12.38 -1.28 9.62
C LEU A 69 13.13 -0.11 10.25
N GLU A 70 14.30 0.28 9.73
CA GLU A 70 15.11 1.38 10.27
C GLU A 70 14.34 2.72 10.28
N ARG A 71 13.59 3.02 9.21
CA ARG A 71 12.77 4.23 9.13
C ARG A 71 11.57 4.18 10.06
N LEU A 72 10.95 3.01 10.25
CA LEU A 72 9.87 2.86 11.23
C LEU A 72 10.38 3.03 12.65
N GLU A 73 11.51 2.40 13.00
CA GLU A 73 12.16 2.53 14.31
C GLU A 73 12.50 4.00 14.60
N LEU A 74 13.07 4.72 13.64
CA LEU A 74 13.40 6.15 13.79
C LEU A 74 12.15 7.00 14.06
N VAL A 75 11.03 6.71 13.40
CA VAL A 75 9.76 7.41 13.63
C VAL A 75 9.15 7.01 14.97
N GLY A 76 9.28 5.73 15.36
CA GLY A 76 8.87 5.21 16.66
C GLY A 76 9.60 5.92 17.81
N ASP A 77 10.92 6.07 17.70
CA ASP A 77 11.76 6.77 18.67
C ASP A 77 11.36 8.26 18.83
N ASP A 78 11.10 8.94 17.71
CA ASP A 78 10.63 10.33 17.71
C ASP A 78 9.26 10.48 18.41
N LEU A 79 8.37 9.49 18.23
CA LEU A 79 7.07 9.44 18.89
C LEU A 79 7.20 9.15 20.39
N ASP A 80 8.08 8.24 20.79
CA ASP A 80 8.35 7.93 22.20
C ASP A 80 8.97 9.12 22.94
N ASP A 81 9.90 9.84 22.31
CA ASP A 81 10.43 11.09 22.86
C ASP A 81 9.33 12.16 23.01
N ALA A 82 8.44 12.30 22.02
CA ALA A 82 7.30 13.20 22.10
C ALA A 82 6.33 12.82 23.24
N ILE A 83 5.99 11.54 23.38
CA ILE A 83 5.14 11.01 24.45
C ILE A 83 5.79 11.26 25.82
N SER A 84 7.09 11.01 25.96
CA SER A 84 7.84 11.21 27.20
C SER A 84 7.82 12.68 27.66
N LYS A 85 8.00 13.62 26.73
CA LYS A 85 7.93 15.06 26.97
C LYS A 85 6.54 15.50 27.43
N LEU A 86 5.49 14.95 26.81
CA LEU A 86 4.11 15.26 27.17
C LEU A 86 3.74 14.71 28.55
N ARG A 87 4.26 13.53 28.93
CA ARG A 87 4.02 12.87 30.22
C ARG A 87 4.88 13.40 31.37
N HIS A 88 5.86 14.26 31.10
CA HIS A 88 6.78 14.72 32.12
C HIS A 88 6.03 15.44 33.27
N PRO A 89 6.39 15.20 34.55
CA PRO A 89 5.77 15.83 35.72
C PRO A 89 5.60 17.36 35.69
N TRP A 90 6.43 18.11 34.95
CA TRP A 90 6.32 19.57 34.88
C TRP A 90 5.12 20.04 34.05
N VAL A 91 4.55 19.16 33.19
CA VAL A 91 3.37 19.43 32.36
C VAL A 91 2.07 19.20 33.16
N ALA A 92 2.10 18.40 34.24
CA ALA A 92 0.92 18.03 35.02
C ALA A 92 0.06 19.22 35.50
N PRO A 93 0.62 20.34 36.00
CA PRO A 93 -0.17 21.50 36.40
C PRO A 93 -0.92 22.16 35.23
N VAL A 94 -0.36 22.11 34.02
CA VAL A 94 -0.94 22.74 32.83
C VAL A 94 -2.14 21.94 32.32
N ARG A 95 -2.12 20.60 32.51
CA ARG A 95 -3.23 19.70 32.14
C ARG A 95 -4.53 19.98 32.90
N LEU A 96 -4.46 20.64 34.06
CA LEU A 96 -5.65 21.01 34.85
C LEU A 96 -6.46 22.16 34.23
N ILE A 97 -5.90 22.88 33.24
CA ILE A 97 -6.60 23.98 32.59
C ILE A 97 -7.52 23.42 31.51
N PRO A 98 -8.85 23.66 31.55
CA PRO A 98 -9.80 22.99 30.66
C PRO A 98 -9.47 23.11 29.16
N TRP A 99 -9.07 24.30 28.70
CA TRP A 99 -8.78 24.54 27.28
C TRP A 99 -7.40 24.04 26.86
N VAL A 100 -6.38 24.27 27.69
CA VAL A 100 -4.98 23.90 27.38
C VAL A 100 -4.73 22.42 27.60
N GLY A 101 -5.22 21.87 28.72
CA GLY A 101 -5.11 20.45 29.04
C GLY A 101 -5.81 19.56 28.01
N ARG A 102 -6.91 20.03 27.41
CA ARG A 102 -7.55 19.34 26.28
C ARG A 102 -6.61 19.22 25.07
N GLN A 103 -5.89 20.28 24.72
CA GLN A 103 -4.93 20.23 23.61
C GLN A 103 -3.79 19.26 23.93
N LEU A 104 -3.20 19.36 25.14
CA LEU A 104 -2.09 18.50 25.55
C LEU A 104 -2.48 17.02 25.61
N ASN A 105 -3.65 16.70 26.15
CA ASN A 105 -4.14 15.33 26.20
C ASN A 105 -4.46 14.79 24.79
N ALA A 106 -4.99 15.63 23.90
CA ALA A 106 -5.21 15.23 22.52
C ALA A 106 -3.89 14.99 21.78
N THR A 107 -2.89 15.87 21.93
CA THR A 107 -1.55 15.66 21.36
C THR A 107 -0.92 14.37 21.86
N GLU A 108 -1.04 14.05 23.15
CA GLU A 108 -0.56 12.77 23.68
C GLU A 108 -1.28 11.58 23.04
N GLN A 109 -2.62 11.62 22.94
CA GLN A 109 -3.39 10.54 22.32
C GLN A 109 -3.09 10.38 20.83
N ILE A 110 -2.86 11.47 20.09
CA ILE A 110 -2.43 11.42 18.69
C ILE A 110 -1.05 10.76 18.60
N ALA A 111 -0.09 11.14 19.46
CA ALA A 111 1.25 10.56 19.44
C ALA A 111 1.24 9.07 19.80
N VAL A 112 0.45 8.67 20.81
CA VAL A 112 0.26 7.26 21.17
C VAL A 112 -0.38 6.47 20.02
N ALA A 113 -1.42 7.02 19.38
CA ALA A 113 -2.03 6.39 18.21
C ALA A 113 -1.02 6.26 17.05
N GLY A 114 -0.21 7.30 16.80
CA GLY A 114 0.87 7.24 15.83
C GLY A 114 1.89 6.14 16.14
N ARG A 115 2.27 5.95 17.42
CA ARG A 115 3.21 4.89 17.82
C ARG A 115 2.61 3.51 17.61
N GLN A 116 1.33 3.34 17.93
CA GLN A 116 0.59 2.10 17.67
C GLN A 116 0.52 1.74 16.18
N VAL A 117 0.41 2.73 15.30
CA VAL A 117 0.50 2.50 13.85
C VAL A 117 1.90 2.00 13.48
N VAL A 118 2.96 2.66 13.97
CA VAL A 118 4.34 2.23 13.72
C VAL A 118 4.60 0.83 14.28
N ASP A 119 4.13 0.51 15.48
CA ASP A 119 4.27 -0.82 16.11
C ASP A 119 3.64 -1.92 15.23
N ALA A 120 2.48 -1.61 14.64
CA ALA A 120 1.76 -2.54 13.78
C ALA A 120 2.48 -2.72 12.44
N GLY A 121 3.06 -1.63 11.90
CA GLY A 121 3.89 -1.69 10.68
C GLY A 121 5.20 -2.45 10.88
N GLU A 122 5.87 -2.26 12.01
CA GLU A 122 7.10 -2.99 12.35
C GLU A 122 6.86 -4.51 12.37
N GLN A 123 5.78 -4.94 13.03
CA GLN A 123 5.40 -6.36 13.07
C GLN A 123 5.04 -6.94 11.69
N ALA A 124 4.32 -6.17 10.87
CA ALA A 124 3.99 -6.58 9.51
C ALA A 124 5.24 -6.72 8.62
N LEU A 125 6.20 -5.79 8.72
CA LEU A 125 7.46 -5.86 7.98
C LEU A 125 8.35 -7.00 8.48
N GLU A 126 8.44 -7.21 9.80
CA GLU A 126 9.20 -8.32 10.38
C GLU A 126 8.68 -9.67 9.89
N ALA A 127 7.35 -9.85 9.80
CA ALA A 127 6.76 -11.06 9.23
C ALA A 127 7.11 -11.26 7.75
N LEU A 128 7.13 -10.18 6.96
CA LEU A 128 7.55 -10.25 5.56
C LEU A 128 9.04 -10.59 5.38
N GLU A 129 9.90 -10.10 6.26
CA GLU A 129 11.35 -10.35 6.20
C GLU A 129 11.74 -11.73 6.74
N THR A 130 10.99 -12.25 7.71
CA THR A 130 11.30 -13.54 8.36
C THR A 130 10.59 -14.74 7.75
N ALA A 131 9.61 -14.52 6.86
CA ALA A 131 8.90 -15.57 6.16
C ALA A 131 9.89 -16.50 5.43
N SER A 132 9.91 -17.78 5.81
CA SER A 132 10.76 -18.78 5.18
C SER A 132 10.11 -19.30 3.90
N LEU A 133 10.83 -19.24 2.78
CA LEU A 133 10.36 -19.77 1.49
C LEU A 133 10.56 -21.29 1.35
N ASP A 134 10.96 -22.00 2.41
CA ASP A 134 11.06 -23.47 2.42
C ASP A 134 9.71 -24.14 2.09
N ASP A 135 8.61 -23.55 2.56
CA ASP A 135 7.23 -23.88 2.17
C ASP A 135 6.51 -22.58 1.77
N PRO A 136 6.41 -22.26 0.46
CA PRO A 136 5.82 -21.02 0.00
C PRO A 136 4.35 -20.84 0.41
N VAL A 137 3.59 -21.93 0.55
CA VAL A 137 2.16 -21.85 0.91
C VAL A 137 2.02 -21.47 2.38
N ASP A 138 2.77 -22.13 3.26
CA ASP A 138 2.78 -21.81 4.68
C ASP A 138 3.31 -20.39 4.92
N ALA A 139 4.36 -19.97 4.20
CA ALA A 139 4.89 -18.61 4.27
C ALA A 139 3.84 -17.54 3.90
N LEU A 140 3.13 -17.74 2.79
CA LEU A 140 2.06 -16.82 2.36
C LEU A 140 0.90 -16.80 3.37
N ASN A 141 0.56 -17.93 3.99
CA ASN A 141 -0.46 -17.99 5.03
C ASN A 141 -0.04 -17.21 6.29
N GLU A 142 1.18 -17.41 6.78
CA GLU A 142 1.70 -16.70 7.95
C GLU A 142 1.73 -15.18 7.73
N VAL A 143 2.21 -14.75 6.56
CA VAL A 143 2.22 -13.33 6.18
C VAL A 143 0.79 -12.80 6.06
N SER A 144 -0.12 -13.54 5.42
CA SER A 144 -1.53 -13.13 5.30
C SER A 144 -2.19 -12.95 6.67
N ASP A 145 -1.96 -13.87 7.60
CA ASP A 145 -2.54 -13.82 8.94
C ASP A 145 -1.99 -12.62 9.74
N GLU A 146 -0.69 -12.33 9.64
CA GLU A 146 -0.09 -11.17 10.31
C GLU A 146 -0.55 -9.84 9.71
N LEU A 147 -0.68 -9.75 8.38
CA LEU A 147 -1.23 -8.56 7.73
C LEU A 147 -2.70 -8.36 8.14
N GLY A 148 -3.50 -9.42 8.21
CA GLY A 148 -4.89 -9.37 8.70
C GLY A 148 -4.98 -8.89 10.16
N SER A 149 -4.14 -9.43 11.03
CA SER A 149 -3.99 -8.98 12.43
C SER A 149 -3.58 -7.50 12.51
N THR A 150 -2.66 -7.07 11.64
CA THR A 150 -2.23 -5.67 11.50
C THR A 150 -3.38 -4.75 11.12
N THR A 151 -4.15 -5.11 10.09
CA THR A 151 -5.34 -4.36 9.68
C THR A 151 -6.34 -4.22 10.84
N ASP A 152 -6.61 -5.30 11.58
CA ASP A 152 -7.53 -5.26 12.72
C ASP A 152 -7.01 -4.40 13.87
N ARG A 153 -5.70 -4.43 14.15
CA ARG A 153 -5.04 -3.53 15.11
C ARG A 153 -5.20 -2.08 14.69
N LEU A 154 -4.91 -1.73 13.43
CA LEU A 154 -5.05 -0.37 12.90
C LEU A 154 -6.50 0.15 13.03
N ARG A 155 -7.49 -0.68 12.66
CA ARG A 155 -8.93 -0.34 12.82
C ARG A 155 -9.34 -0.09 14.27
N SER A 156 -8.66 -0.72 15.22
CA SER A 156 -8.96 -0.58 16.65
C SER A 156 -8.32 0.65 17.31
N ILE A 157 -7.41 1.36 16.61
CA ILE A 157 -6.69 2.51 17.15
C ILE A 157 -7.67 3.66 17.46
N GLY A 158 -7.74 4.02 18.74
CA GLY A 158 -8.63 5.06 19.23
C GLY A 158 -8.08 6.46 18.97
N VAL A 159 -8.74 7.22 18.09
CA VAL A 159 -8.39 8.64 17.84
C VAL A 159 -9.16 9.57 18.79
N PRO A 160 -8.52 10.59 19.40
CA PRO A 160 -9.19 11.55 20.27
C PRO A 160 -10.36 12.28 19.58
N SER A 161 -11.32 12.78 20.36
CA SER A 161 -12.39 13.63 19.81
C SER A 161 -11.85 14.96 19.29
N GLY A 162 -12.27 15.36 18.08
CA GLY A 162 -11.88 16.64 17.48
C GLY A 162 -12.54 17.88 18.09
N LYS A 163 -13.51 17.69 19.00
CA LYS A 163 -14.29 18.81 19.57
C LYS A 163 -13.37 19.78 20.32
N TRP A 164 -13.36 21.04 19.88
CA TRP A 164 -12.60 22.14 20.48
C TRP A 164 -11.08 21.99 20.41
N LEU A 165 -10.57 21.15 19.51
CA LEU A 165 -9.16 21.21 19.11
C LEU A 165 -8.98 22.44 18.21
N VAL A 166 -7.84 23.12 18.32
CA VAL A 166 -7.59 24.34 17.56
C VAL A 166 -6.24 24.30 16.88
N GLY A 167 -6.21 24.90 15.68
CA GLY A 167 -5.01 25.09 14.88
C GLY A 167 -4.23 23.78 14.71
N PRO A 168 -2.96 23.71 15.14
CA PRO A 168 -2.07 22.59 14.83
C PRO A 168 -2.51 21.22 15.37
N VAL A 169 -3.14 21.19 16.56
CA VAL A 169 -3.58 19.92 17.16
C VAL A 169 -4.82 19.37 16.42
N ALA A 170 -5.69 20.25 15.93
CA ALA A 170 -6.81 19.85 15.10
C ALA A 170 -6.34 19.31 13.75
N ALA A 171 -5.35 19.96 13.13
CA ALA A 171 -4.74 19.52 11.88
C ALA A 171 -4.04 18.15 12.05
N ALA A 172 -3.17 18.01 13.06
CA ALA A 172 -2.50 16.73 13.34
C ALA A 172 -3.46 15.58 13.60
N ARG A 173 -4.61 15.84 14.23
CA ARG A 173 -5.66 14.83 14.38
C ARG A 173 -6.27 14.45 13.04
N GLN A 174 -6.59 15.44 12.20
CA GLN A 174 -7.17 15.18 10.88
C GLN A 174 -6.20 14.37 10.03
N ASP A 175 -4.94 14.79 9.98
CA ASP A 175 -3.86 14.05 9.32
C ASP A 175 -3.78 12.61 9.85
N LEU A 176 -3.80 12.40 11.17
CA LEU A 176 -3.78 11.05 11.73
C LEU A 176 -4.99 10.21 11.27
N VAL A 177 -6.20 10.78 11.23
CA VAL A 177 -7.40 10.05 10.79
C VAL A 177 -7.29 9.65 9.32
N GLU A 178 -6.91 10.60 8.46
CA GLU A 178 -6.77 10.36 7.02
C GLU A 178 -5.68 9.29 6.77
N ASN A 179 -4.48 9.49 7.31
CA ASN A 179 -3.39 8.55 7.12
C ASN A 179 -3.62 7.19 7.81
N LEU A 180 -4.40 7.12 8.90
CA LEU A 180 -4.75 5.83 9.51
C LEU A 180 -5.70 5.03 8.61
N LEU A 181 -6.65 5.70 7.94
CA LEU A 181 -7.52 5.06 6.95
C LEU A 181 -6.69 4.57 5.77
N ASP A 182 -5.86 5.44 5.19
CA ASP A 182 -5.01 5.11 4.05
C ASP A 182 -4.05 3.96 4.38
N ALA A 183 -3.40 3.98 5.56
CA ALA A 183 -2.54 2.88 6.00
C ALA A 183 -3.32 1.57 6.24
N THR A 184 -4.55 1.64 6.75
CA THR A 184 -5.40 0.46 6.94
C THR A 184 -5.79 -0.16 5.62
N ASP A 185 -6.18 0.68 4.65
CA ASP A 185 -6.58 0.25 3.31
C ASP A 185 -5.37 -0.33 2.58
N GLU A 186 -4.21 0.32 2.64
CA GLU A 186 -2.97 -0.18 2.04
C GLU A 186 -2.60 -1.57 2.56
N ILE A 187 -2.53 -1.77 3.89
CA ILE A 187 -2.22 -3.10 4.45
C ILE A 187 -3.27 -4.14 4.07
N ALA A 188 -4.56 -3.76 4.00
CA ALA A 188 -5.61 -4.66 3.56
C ALA A 188 -5.47 -5.07 2.08
N ARG A 189 -4.91 -4.21 1.22
CA ARG A 189 -4.60 -4.56 -0.17
C ARG A 189 -3.49 -5.61 -0.25
N TYR A 190 -2.42 -5.44 0.53
CA TYR A 190 -1.34 -6.44 0.63
C TYR A 190 -1.86 -7.77 1.19
N GLU A 191 -2.66 -7.73 2.27
CA GLU A 191 -3.30 -8.91 2.84
C GLU A 191 -4.14 -9.65 1.80
N ALA A 192 -5.00 -8.93 1.07
CA ALA A 192 -5.84 -9.53 0.04
C ALA A 192 -5.01 -10.14 -1.11
N LEU A 193 -3.92 -9.49 -1.52
CA LEU A 193 -3.00 -10.02 -2.53
C LEU A 193 -2.34 -11.31 -2.04
N VAL A 194 -1.70 -11.28 -0.87
CA VAL A 194 -0.98 -12.43 -0.29
C VAL A 194 -1.92 -13.60 -0.02
N SER A 195 -3.09 -13.34 0.59
CA SER A 195 -4.13 -14.34 0.82
C SER A 195 -4.64 -14.96 -0.49
N GLY A 196 -4.80 -14.13 -1.53
CA GLY A 196 -5.22 -14.58 -2.85
C GLY A 196 -4.16 -15.46 -3.52
N LEU A 197 -2.88 -15.10 -3.39
CA LEU A 197 -1.76 -15.91 -3.90
C LEU A 197 -1.65 -17.23 -3.14
N SER A 198 -1.77 -17.22 -1.81
CA SER A 198 -1.80 -18.46 -1.03
C SER A 198 -2.92 -19.40 -1.51
N GLN A 199 -4.15 -18.87 -1.68
CA GLN A 199 -5.27 -19.66 -2.20
C GLN A 199 -5.00 -20.16 -3.62
N LEU A 200 -4.35 -19.34 -4.46
CA LEU A 200 -4.01 -19.71 -5.84
C LEU A 200 -3.02 -20.88 -5.86
N VAL A 201 -1.93 -20.77 -5.09
CA VAL A 201 -0.82 -21.73 -5.05
C VAL A 201 -1.21 -23.04 -4.36
N SER A 202 -2.02 -22.99 -3.31
CA SER A 202 -2.55 -24.19 -2.62
C SER A 202 -3.68 -24.88 -3.37
N GLY A 203 -4.31 -24.19 -4.32
CA GLY A 203 -5.41 -24.73 -5.11
C GLY A 203 -4.95 -25.67 -6.22
N ASN A 204 -5.85 -26.54 -6.67
CA ASN A 204 -5.71 -27.22 -7.97
C ASN A 204 -6.50 -26.43 -9.01
N THR A 205 -5.87 -25.44 -9.63
CA THR A 205 -6.55 -24.45 -10.49
C THR A 205 -5.89 -24.31 -11.86
N HIS A 206 -6.70 -23.94 -12.85
CA HIS A 206 -6.28 -23.78 -14.23
C HIS A 206 -6.62 -22.39 -14.77
N TYR A 207 -5.61 -21.67 -15.24
CA TYR A 207 -5.72 -20.28 -15.66
C TYR A 207 -5.35 -20.14 -17.14
N VAL A 208 -6.11 -19.31 -17.86
CA VAL A 208 -5.62 -18.74 -19.13
C VAL A 208 -4.65 -17.63 -18.80
N VAL A 209 -3.48 -17.62 -19.44
CA VAL A 209 -2.54 -16.51 -19.33
C VAL A 209 -2.47 -15.79 -20.67
N ALA A 210 -2.89 -14.54 -20.72
CA ALA A 210 -2.88 -13.72 -21.92
C ALA A 210 -1.79 -12.65 -21.82
N ALA A 211 -0.86 -12.65 -22.77
CA ALA A 211 0.10 -11.57 -22.93
C ALA A 211 -0.51 -10.49 -23.80
N ALA A 212 -0.69 -9.31 -23.21
CA ALA A 212 -1.24 -8.16 -23.88
C ALA A 212 -0.13 -7.28 -24.46
N ASN A 213 -0.43 -6.58 -25.55
CA ASN A 213 0.39 -5.51 -26.09
C ASN A 213 -0.33 -4.17 -25.89
N THR A 214 0.30 -3.27 -25.14
CA THR A 214 -0.21 -1.94 -24.78
C THR A 214 0.02 -0.89 -25.86
N SER A 215 0.85 -1.18 -26.87
CA SER A 215 1.04 -0.31 -28.05
C SER A 215 0.00 -0.51 -29.14
N GLU A 216 -0.74 -1.63 -29.10
CA GLU A 216 -1.86 -1.88 -30.00
C GLU A 216 -3.17 -1.41 -29.37
N MET A 217 -4.11 -0.98 -30.21
CA MET A 217 -5.39 -0.45 -29.73
C MET A 217 -6.18 -1.52 -28.98
N GLY A 218 -6.41 -1.31 -27.68
CA GLY A 218 -7.23 -2.15 -26.82
C GLY A 218 -7.63 -1.39 -25.56
N SER A 219 -8.81 -1.65 -25.01
CA SER A 219 -9.19 -1.07 -23.70
C SER A 219 -8.54 -1.88 -22.57
N ALA A 220 -8.81 -1.54 -21.30
CA ALA A 220 -8.44 -2.25 -20.08
C ALA A 220 -6.94 -2.63 -19.94
N SER A 221 -6.48 -3.62 -20.69
CA SER A 221 -5.16 -4.26 -20.58
C SER A 221 -4.33 -4.22 -21.87
N GLY A 222 -4.87 -3.67 -22.98
CA GLY A 222 -4.24 -3.70 -24.31
C GLY A 222 -4.80 -4.81 -25.23
N MET A 223 -4.17 -5.03 -26.38
CA MET A 223 -4.58 -6.07 -27.33
C MET A 223 -4.02 -7.43 -26.90
N LEU A 224 -4.85 -8.48 -26.83
CA LEU A 224 -4.38 -9.83 -26.46
C LEU A 224 -3.74 -10.49 -27.68
N LEU A 225 -2.44 -10.79 -27.64
CA LEU A 225 -1.72 -11.28 -28.83
C LEU A 225 -1.17 -12.69 -28.66
N GLN A 226 -0.76 -13.05 -27.45
CA GLN A 226 -0.31 -14.41 -27.13
C GLN A 226 -1.10 -14.96 -25.97
N VAL A 227 -1.24 -16.28 -25.96
CA VAL A 227 -1.94 -16.99 -24.90
C VAL A 227 -1.20 -18.27 -24.54
N GLY A 228 -1.19 -18.57 -23.26
CA GLY A 228 -0.77 -19.83 -22.68
C GLY A 228 -1.75 -20.25 -21.58
N THR A 229 -1.40 -21.33 -20.89
CA THR A 229 -2.14 -21.83 -19.74
C THR A 229 -1.18 -21.98 -18.56
N MET A 230 -1.72 -21.79 -17.36
CA MET A 230 -1.02 -22.01 -16.11
C MET A 230 -1.85 -22.95 -15.25
N ARG A 231 -1.28 -24.12 -14.94
CA ARG A 231 -1.85 -25.09 -14.03
C ARG A 231 -1.11 -25.06 -12.72
N ILE A 232 -1.87 -24.97 -11.64
CA ILE A 232 -1.35 -25.01 -10.28
C ILE A 232 -1.92 -26.25 -9.62
N ASP A 233 -1.08 -27.01 -8.96
CA ASP A 233 -1.41 -28.29 -8.32
C ASP A 233 -0.57 -28.42 -7.04
N ASP A 234 -1.15 -27.98 -5.93
CA ASP A 234 -0.55 -28.10 -4.58
C ASP A 234 0.88 -27.56 -4.52
N GLY A 235 1.06 -26.28 -4.87
CA GLY A 235 2.35 -25.61 -4.93
C GLY A 235 3.14 -25.85 -6.22
N GLN A 236 2.80 -26.86 -7.02
CA GLN A 236 3.47 -27.08 -8.30
C GLN A 236 2.81 -26.26 -9.40
N VAL A 237 3.59 -25.43 -10.08
CA VAL A 237 3.09 -24.65 -11.20
C VAL A 237 3.68 -25.12 -12.52
N LEU A 238 2.80 -25.33 -13.49
CA LEU A 238 3.14 -25.70 -14.85
C LEU A 238 2.57 -24.66 -15.80
N ILE A 239 3.46 -24.04 -16.56
CA ILE A 239 3.11 -23.04 -17.57
C ILE A 239 3.32 -23.68 -18.93
N SER A 240 2.30 -23.61 -19.79
CA SER A 240 2.44 -24.06 -21.17
C SER A 240 3.27 -23.06 -21.98
N ASP A 241 3.73 -23.51 -23.16
CA ASP A 241 4.23 -22.58 -24.16
C ASP A 241 3.13 -21.58 -24.54
N PHE A 242 3.55 -20.34 -24.80
CA PHE A 242 2.69 -19.31 -25.34
C PHE A 242 2.64 -19.45 -26.85
N ARG A 243 1.46 -19.19 -27.43
CA ARG A 243 1.22 -19.20 -28.87
C ARG A 243 0.32 -18.06 -29.30
N SER A 244 0.37 -17.74 -30.59
CA SER A 244 -0.39 -16.63 -31.14
C SER A 244 -1.88 -16.91 -31.02
N VAL A 245 -2.66 -15.90 -30.61
CA VAL A 245 -4.13 -16.00 -30.59
C VAL A 245 -4.73 -16.21 -31.98
N GLU A 246 -3.97 -15.92 -33.05
CA GLU A 246 -4.39 -16.16 -34.45
C GLU A 246 -4.35 -17.65 -34.83
N GLU A 247 -3.64 -18.48 -34.05
CA GLU A 247 -3.65 -19.93 -34.22
C GLU A 247 -4.81 -20.60 -33.49
N LEU A 248 -5.52 -19.86 -32.63
CA LEU A 248 -6.70 -20.36 -31.95
C LEU A 248 -7.87 -20.44 -32.92
N GLY A 249 -8.82 -21.31 -32.61
CA GLY A 249 -10.07 -21.35 -33.34
C GLY A 249 -10.91 -20.13 -33.02
N ARG A 250 -12.00 -19.99 -33.77
CA ARG A 250 -12.99 -18.94 -33.55
C ARG A 250 -14.01 -19.44 -32.54
N PRO A 251 -14.09 -18.87 -31.31
CA PRO A 251 -15.11 -19.25 -30.34
C PRO A 251 -16.51 -19.12 -30.91
N SER A 252 -17.42 -19.98 -30.44
CA SER A 252 -18.86 -19.80 -30.66
C SER A 252 -19.39 -18.61 -29.84
N LEU A 253 -20.59 -18.16 -30.16
CA LEU A 253 -21.12 -16.84 -29.78
C LEU A 253 -21.09 -16.59 -28.27
N VAL A 254 -20.03 -15.92 -27.79
CA VAL A 254 -19.95 -15.41 -26.43
C VAL A 254 -20.80 -14.14 -26.37
N PRO A 255 -21.85 -14.10 -25.52
CA PRO A 255 -22.75 -12.96 -25.48
C PRO A 255 -21.98 -11.68 -25.11
N ILE A 256 -22.16 -10.64 -25.93
CA ILE A 256 -21.72 -9.28 -25.64
C ILE A 256 -22.93 -8.37 -25.53
N ASP A 257 -22.84 -7.40 -24.61
CA ASP A 257 -23.91 -6.42 -24.36
C ASP A 257 -24.31 -5.68 -25.64
N ASP A 258 -25.60 -5.32 -25.75
CA ASP A 258 -26.13 -4.66 -26.94
C ASP A 258 -25.42 -3.33 -27.25
N ASP A 259 -25.07 -2.56 -26.21
CA ASP A 259 -24.35 -1.28 -26.36
C ASP A 259 -22.92 -1.49 -26.91
N VAL A 260 -22.22 -2.53 -26.42
CA VAL A 260 -20.89 -2.91 -26.93
C VAL A 260 -21.01 -3.37 -28.38
N ARG A 261 -22.02 -4.15 -28.72
CA ARG A 261 -22.26 -4.62 -30.09
C ARG A 261 -22.56 -3.45 -31.04
N LEU A 262 -23.30 -2.45 -30.59
CA LEU A 262 -23.64 -1.26 -31.37
C LEU A 262 -22.39 -0.42 -31.69
N MET A 263 -21.49 -0.25 -30.72
CA MET A 263 -20.29 0.59 -30.88
C MET A 263 -19.10 -0.15 -31.49
N TRP A 264 -18.88 -1.40 -31.10
CA TRP A 264 -17.66 -2.18 -31.37
C TRP A 264 -17.91 -3.49 -32.11
N GLY A 265 -19.15 -3.79 -32.51
CA GLY A 265 -19.50 -5.05 -33.15
C GLY A 265 -18.76 -5.33 -34.46
N SER A 266 -18.25 -4.30 -35.15
CA SER A 266 -17.42 -4.45 -36.35
C SER A 266 -16.05 -5.07 -36.07
N LEU A 267 -15.53 -4.95 -34.83
CA LEU A 267 -14.30 -5.61 -34.38
C LEU A 267 -14.54 -7.04 -33.92
N ASP A 268 -15.80 -7.46 -33.80
CA ASP A 268 -16.19 -8.81 -33.41
C ASP A 268 -15.53 -9.34 -32.11
N PRO A 269 -15.55 -8.56 -31.01
CA PRO A 269 -14.71 -8.80 -29.83
C PRO A 269 -15.10 -10.04 -29.00
N GLY A 270 -16.26 -10.65 -29.28
CA GLY A 270 -16.70 -11.92 -28.68
C GLY A 270 -16.28 -13.17 -29.47
N HIS A 271 -15.65 -13.01 -30.63
CA HIS A 271 -15.19 -14.11 -31.49
C HIS A 271 -13.74 -13.95 -31.95
N LEU A 272 -13.19 -12.75 -31.93
CA LEU A 272 -11.79 -12.49 -32.27
C LEU A 272 -11.01 -12.14 -31.01
N TRP A 273 -10.13 -13.05 -30.61
CA TRP A 273 -9.32 -12.98 -29.40
C TRP A 273 -8.55 -11.67 -29.25
N GLN A 274 -7.96 -11.15 -30.33
CA GLN A 274 -7.22 -9.89 -30.24
C GLN A 274 -8.11 -8.70 -29.85
N TYR A 275 -9.40 -8.74 -30.18
CA TYR A 275 -10.31 -7.63 -29.93
C TYR A 275 -11.13 -7.78 -28.64
N THR A 276 -10.94 -8.86 -27.88
CA THR A 276 -11.70 -9.11 -26.64
C THR A 276 -11.58 -7.97 -25.64
N SER A 277 -10.46 -7.24 -25.60
CA SER A 277 -10.30 -6.09 -24.71
C SER A 277 -11.24 -4.91 -25.04
N HIS A 278 -11.88 -4.87 -26.21
CA HIS A 278 -12.84 -3.81 -26.56
C HIS A 278 -14.23 -3.97 -25.92
N ILE A 279 -14.51 -5.10 -25.26
CA ILE A 279 -15.82 -5.31 -24.65
C ILE A 279 -16.06 -4.46 -23.40
N SER A 280 -14.99 -4.04 -22.71
CA SER A 280 -15.09 -3.27 -21.48
C SER A 280 -13.78 -2.58 -21.13
N SER A 281 -13.87 -1.44 -20.43
CA SER A 281 -12.72 -0.87 -19.71
C SER A 281 -12.42 -1.61 -18.40
N ARG A 282 -13.31 -2.51 -17.95
CA ARG A 282 -13.13 -3.31 -16.75
C ARG A 282 -12.40 -4.60 -17.10
N ALA A 283 -11.15 -4.73 -16.66
CA ALA A 283 -10.31 -5.89 -16.96
C ALA A 283 -10.90 -7.23 -16.46
N SER A 284 -11.72 -7.20 -15.40
CA SER A 284 -12.45 -8.37 -14.90
C SER A 284 -13.53 -8.88 -15.87
N GLU A 285 -14.20 -7.99 -16.61
CA GLU A 285 -15.15 -8.41 -17.65
C GLU A 285 -14.43 -8.97 -18.87
N VAL A 286 -13.33 -8.32 -19.28
CA VAL A 286 -12.44 -8.83 -20.34
C VAL A 286 -12.00 -10.24 -19.99
N SER A 287 -11.49 -10.45 -18.79
CA SER A 287 -11.04 -11.74 -18.28
C SER A 287 -12.15 -12.80 -18.25
N ARG A 288 -13.35 -12.45 -17.78
CA ARG A 288 -14.50 -13.37 -17.79
C ARG A 288 -14.84 -13.82 -19.21
N VAL A 289 -14.89 -12.89 -20.16
CA VAL A 289 -15.18 -13.21 -21.56
C VAL A 289 -14.05 -14.00 -22.20
N THR A 290 -12.78 -13.70 -21.90
CA THR A 290 -11.64 -14.52 -22.32
C THR A 290 -11.77 -15.97 -21.84
N ALA A 291 -12.17 -16.20 -20.59
CA ALA A 291 -12.41 -17.54 -20.07
C ALA A 291 -13.59 -18.25 -20.76
N ASP A 292 -14.67 -17.52 -21.08
CA ASP A 292 -15.83 -18.07 -21.78
C ASP A 292 -15.51 -18.38 -23.26
N MET A 293 -14.67 -17.56 -23.91
CA MET A 293 -14.11 -17.81 -25.24
C MET A 293 -13.24 -19.07 -25.24
N TRP A 294 -12.41 -19.25 -24.20
CA TRP A 294 -11.57 -20.44 -24.05
C TRP A 294 -12.39 -21.71 -23.91
N LEU A 295 -13.41 -21.70 -23.05
CA LEU A 295 -14.34 -22.82 -22.93
C LEU A 295 -15.01 -23.15 -24.27
N SER A 296 -15.40 -22.12 -25.03
CA SER A 296 -16.05 -22.34 -26.30
C SER A 296 -15.13 -22.88 -27.40
N ASP A 297 -13.86 -22.49 -27.41
CA ASP A 297 -12.91 -22.85 -28.47
C ASP A 297 -12.17 -24.16 -28.14
N GLN A 298 -11.64 -24.26 -26.92
CA GLN A 298 -10.82 -25.37 -26.47
C GLN A 298 -11.62 -26.47 -25.74
N GLY A 299 -12.89 -26.20 -25.39
CA GLY A 299 -13.74 -27.15 -24.67
C GLY A 299 -13.35 -27.33 -23.20
N GLU A 300 -12.44 -26.51 -22.69
CA GLU A 300 -11.90 -26.61 -21.34
C GLU A 300 -12.39 -25.47 -20.45
N ARG A 301 -12.82 -25.81 -19.24
CA ARG A 301 -13.24 -24.81 -18.27
C ARG A 301 -12.06 -24.35 -17.45
N MET A 302 -11.80 -23.04 -17.50
CA MET A 302 -10.75 -22.38 -16.73
C MET A 302 -11.31 -21.75 -15.46
N ASP A 303 -10.52 -21.84 -14.39
CA ASP A 303 -10.81 -21.28 -13.07
C ASP A 303 -10.53 -19.79 -13.02
N GLY A 304 -9.62 -19.29 -13.86
CA GLY A 304 -9.31 -17.87 -13.91
C GLY A 304 -8.58 -17.43 -15.18
N VAL A 305 -8.24 -16.14 -15.22
CA VAL A 305 -7.47 -15.50 -16.28
C VAL A 305 -6.45 -14.55 -15.65
N LEU A 306 -5.22 -14.63 -16.13
CA LEU A 306 -4.14 -13.68 -15.87
C LEU A 306 -3.86 -12.90 -17.15
N ILE A 307 -3.95 -11.58 -17.12
CA ILE A 307 -3.53 -10.72 -18.24
C ILE A 307 -2.31 -9.94 -17.81
N ILE A 308 -1.24 -10.00 -18.61
CA ILE A 308 0.05 -9.39 -18.30
C ILE A 308 0.54 -8.52 -19.46
N SER A 309 0.96 -7.29 -19.16
CA SER A 309 1.54 -6.34 -20.12
C SER A 309 3.08 -6.39 -20.12
N PRO A 310 3.76 -5.78 -21.11
CA PRO A 310 5.22 -5.70 -21.12
C PRO A 310 5.80 -4.98 -19.90
N VAL A 311 5.08 -3.99 -19.34
CA VAL A 311 5.52 -3.28 -18.12
C VAL A 311 5.50 -4.22 -16.92
N ALA A 312 4.42 -4.99 -16.76
CA ALA A 312 4.35 -5.98 -15.68
C ALA A 312 5.40 -7.09 -15.86
N MET A 313 5.68 -7.52 -17.10
CA MET A 313 6.76 -8.48 -17.35
C MET A 313 8.11 -7.92 -16.91
N GLN A 314 8.41 -6.66 -17.25
CA GLN A 314 9.64 -6.00 -16.83
C GLN A 314 9.74 -5.93 -15.30
N ILE A 315 8.71 -5.42 -14.62
CA ILE A 315 8.68 -5.29 -13.15
C ILE A 315 8.95 -6.65 -12.47
N LEU A 316 8.28 -7.71 -12.92
CA LEU A 316 8.46 -9.06 -12.36
C LEU A 316 9.84 -9.65 -12.64
N LEU A 317 10.39 -9.42 -13.83
CA LEU A 317 11.74 -9.90 -14.19
C LEU A 317 12.83 -9.14 -13.41
N GLU A 318 12.65 -7.84 -13.17
CA GLU A 318 13.56 -7.03 -12.33
C GLU A 318 13.52 -7.51 -10.88
N ALA A 319 12.32 -7.77 -10.34
CA ALA A 319 12.13 -8.34 -9.00
C ALA A 319 12.82 -9.72 -8.85
N ALA A 320 12.81 -10.52 -9.91
CA ALA A 320 13.49 -11.81 -9.97
C ALA A 320 15.00 -11.73 -10.20
N GLY A 321 15.58 -10.52 -10.33
CA GLY A 321 16.99 -10.34 -10.60
C GLY A 321 17.44 -10.81 -12.00
N VAL A 322 16.50 -10.96 -12.94
CA VAL A 322 16.81 -11.34 -14.31
C VAL A 322 17.44 -10.15 -15.04
N GLU A 323 18.67 -10.31 -15.53
CA GLU A 323 19.36 -9.23 -16.24
C GLU A 323 18.96 -9.14 -17.73
N THR A 324 18.75 -10.29 -18.38
CA THR A 324 18.43 -10.38 -19.81
C THR A 324 17.44 -11.50 -20.10
N VAL A 325 16.63 -11.33 -21.14
CA VAL A 325 15.72 -12.35 -21.68
C VAL A 325 16.01 -12.56 -23.17
N ASP A 326 15.98 -13.80 -23.63
CA ASP A 326 16.13 -14.13 -25.05
C ASP A 326 14.83 -13.87 -25.80
N VAL A 327 14.87 -12.97 -26.77
CA VAL A 327 13.77 -12.65 -27.68
C VAL A 327 14.21 -12.96 -29.10
N ALA A 328 13.81 -14.13 -29.61
CA ALA A 328 14.11 -14.57 -30.97
C ALA A 328 15.63 -14.57 -31.32
N GLY A 329 16.48 -14.94 -30.36
CA GLY A 329 17.94 -14.96 -30.51
C GLY A 329 18.61 -13.62 -30.17
N VAL A 330 17.86 -12.61 -29.78
CA VAL A 330 18.37 -11.31 -29.29
C VAL A 330 18.29 -11.29 -27.77
N GLN A 331 19.44 -11.13 -27.11
CA GLN A 331 19.48 -10.89 -25.67
C GLN A 331 18.99 -9.48 -25.38
N LEU A 332 17.77 -9.36 -24.88
CA LEU A 332 17.13 -8.11 -24.51
C LEU A 332 17.39 -7.83 -23.02
N PRO A 333 18.05 -6.71 -22.66
CA PRO A 333 18.13 -6.28 -21.26
C PRO A 333 16.73 -6.08 -20.68
N VAL A 334 16.47 -6.57 -19.47
CA VAL A 334 15.13 -6.50 -18.86
C VAL A 334 14.64 -5.06 -18.73
N ILE A 335 15.52 -4.13 -18.38
CA ILE A 335 15.22 -2.68 -18.30
C ILE A 335 14.67 -2.08 -19.61
N ALA A 336 14.93 -2.74 -20.75
CA ALA A 336 14.51 -2.31 -22.07
C ALA A 336 13.25 -3.05 -22.58
N VAL A 337 12.68 -3.99 -21.82
CA VAL A 337 11.52 -4.80 -22.24
C VAL A 337 10.33 -3.91 -22.59
N THR A 338 9.99 -2.94 -21.74
CA THR A 338 8.88 -2.03 -22.01
C THR A 338 9.11 -1.21 -23.28
N GLU A 339 10.28 -0.59 -23.40
CA GLU A 339 10.63 0.23 -24.57
C GLU A 339 10.65 -0.60 -25.86
N PHE A 340 11.15 -1.83 -25.78
CA PHE A 340 11.22 -2.74 -26.91
C PHE A 340 9.84 -3.05 -27.48
N PHE A 341 8.90 -3.45 -26.61
CA PHE A 341 7.53 -3.73 -27.04
C PHE A 341 6.74 -2.46 -27.34
N ALA A 342 7.13 -1.32 -26.75
CA ALA A 342 6.49 -0.05 -27.02
C ALA A 342 6.84 0.51 -28.41
N LEU A 343 8.11 0.41 -28.81
CA LEU A 343 8.68 1.12 -29.94
C LEU A 343 9.67 0.28 -30.76
N THR A 344 10.76 -0.22 -30.17
CA THR A 344 11.92 -0.76 -30.91
C THR A 344 11.54 -1.92 -31.86
N GLN A 345 10.64 -2.80 -31.44
CA GLN A 345 10.19 -3.92 -32.27
C GLN A 345 9.52 -3.47 -33.59
N TYR A 346 8.97 -2.26 -33.62
CA TYR A 346 8.28 -1.70 -34.78
C TYR A 346 9.23 -1.01 -35.75
N GLU A 347 10.41 -0.58 -35.28
CA GLU A 347 11.37 0.20 -36.06
C GLU A 347 12.50 -0.65 -36.64
N GLU A 348 13.02 -1.63 -35.90
CA GLU A 348 14.39 -2.13 -36.14
C GLU A 348 14.57 -3.65 -36.22
N VAL A 349 13.60 -4.45 -35.77
CA VAL A 349 13.91 -5.84 -35.36
C VAL A 349 13.28 -6.91 -36.26
N PHE A 350 12.08 -6.68 -36.81
CA PHE A 350 11.34 -7.72 -37.51
C PHE A 350 10.72 -7.20 -38.82
N ASP A 351 10.89 -7.96 -39.90
CA ASP A 351 10.37 -7.63 -41.23
C ASP A 351 8.87 -7.98 -41.39
N GLY A 352 8.33 -8.84 -40.51
CA GLY A 352 6.95 -9.36 -40.58
C GLY A 352 6.12 -9.15 -39.32
N GLN A 353 4.80 -8.96 -39.47
CA GLN A 353 3.88 -8.79 -38.33
C GLN A 353 3.80 -10.02 -37.41
N GLY A 354 3.93 -11.23 -37.95
CA GLY A 354 3.89 -12.48 -37.18
C GLY A 354 5.05 -12.60 -36.20
N GLU A 355 6.29 -12.46 -36.68
CA GLU A 355 7.51 -12.53 -35.87
C GLU A 355 7.49 -11.52 -34.71
N ARG A 356 7.00 -10.30 -34.95
CA ARG A 356 6.79 -9.28 -33.89
C ARG A 356 5.85 -9.76 -32.80
N ARG A 357 4.69 -10.29 -33.18
CA ARG A 357 3.68 -10.74 -32.22
C ARG A 357 4.17 -11.92 -31.41
N GLU A 358 4.91 -12.83 -32.03
CA GLU A 358 5.48 -14.02 -31.38
C GLU A 358 6.61 -13.67 -30.39
N SER A 359 7.30 -12.54 -30.61
CA SER A 359 8.43 -12.12 -29.77
C SER A 359 8.08 -11.84 -28.30
N ILE A 360 6.80 -11.58 -27.97
CA ILE A 360 6.35 -11.38 -26.57
C ILE A 360 6.22 -12.70 -25.79
N ALA A 361 6.05 -13.83 -26.47
CA ALA A 361 5.82 -15.13 -25.84
C ALA A 361 6.96 -15.58 -24.90
N PRO A 362 8.25 -15.53 -25.29
CA PRO A 362 9.36 -15.87 -24.40
C PRO A 362 9.42 -14.99 -23.14
N VAL A 363 9.17 -13.69 -23.29
CA VAL A 363 9.20 -12.72 -22.18
C VAL A 363 8.03 -12.95 -21.23
N ALA A 364 6.83 -13.16 -21.75
CA ALA A 364 5.66 -13.50 -20.95
C ALA A 364 5.88 -14.81 -20.17
N SER A 365 6.43 -15.83 -20.84
CA SER A 365 6.75 -17.11 -20.23
C SER A 365 7.80 -16.98 -19.11
N ALA A 366 8.83 -16.16 -19.32
CA ALA A 366 9.84 -15.87 -18.30
C ALA A 366 9.26 -15.10 -17.10
N ALA A 367 8.44 -14.07 -17.35
CA ALA A 367 7.82 -13.27 -16.28
C ALA A 367 6.83 -14.08 -15.43
N VAL A 368 6.02 -14.95 -16.05
CA VAL A 368 5.08 -15.81 -15.31
C VAL A 368 5.82 -16.89 -14.53
N ARG A 369 6.97 -17.39 -15.01
CA ARG A 369 7.84 -18.26 -14.20
C ARG A 369 8.44 -17.51 -13.01
N ALA A 370 8.94 -16.29 -13.24
CA ALA A 370 9.48 -15.44 -12.19
C ALA A 370 8.46 -15.16 -11.07
N LEU A 371 7.18 -14.91 -11.42
CA LEU A 371 6.09 -14.75 -10.45
C LEU A 371 6.00 -15.89 -9.41
N LEU A 372 6.44 -17.08 -9.79
CA LEU A 372 6.24 -18.32 -9.06
C LEU A 372 7.56 -18.94 -8.61
N ASP A 373 8.65 -18.19 -8.75
CA ASP A 373 9.97 -18.60 -8.32
C ASP A 373 10.12 -18.37 -6.81
N SER A 374 10.42 -19.44 -6.07
CA SER A 374 10.63 -19.41 -4.62
C SER A 374 11.95 -18.74 -4.22
N GLU A 375 12.77 -18.27 -5.17
CA GLU A 375 14.01 -17.55 -4.87
C GLU A 375 13.80 -16.04 -4.65
N ILE A 376 12.62 -15.48 -5.01
CA ILE A 376 12.33 -14.05 -4.83
C ILE A 376 11.91 -13.76 -3.39
N GLU A 377 12.54 -12.76 -2.77
CA GLU A 377 12.13 -12.29 -1.44
C GLU A 377 10.63 -11.91 -1.43
N PRO A 378 9.80 -12.39 -0.48
CA PRO A 378 8.35 -12.19 -0.51
C PRO A 378 7.95 -10.72 -0.58
N ARG A 379 8.70 -9.88 0.14
CA ARG A 379 8.51 -8.44 0.15
C ARG A 379 8.74 -7.81 -1.23
N VAL A 380 9.82 -8.20 -1.91
CA VAL A 380 10.16 -7.71 -3.26
C VAL A 380 9.09 -8.15 -4.26
N LEU A 381 8.65 -9.41 -4.18
CA LEU A 381 7.58 -9.92 -5.03
C LEU A 381 6.24 -9.20 -4.79
N ALA A 382 5.85 -9.00 -3.54
CA ALA A 382 4.62 -8.29 -3.18
C ALA A 382 4.62 -6.84 -3.69
N ALA A 383 5.74 -6.14 -3.52
CA ALA A 383 5.92 -4.78 -4.03
C ALA A 383 5.78 -4.72 -5.57
N ALA A 384 6.48 -5.62 -6.28
CA ALA A 384 6.43 -5.73 -7.72
C ALA A 384 5.02 -6.03 -8.24
N LEU A 385 4.27 -6.88 -7.54
CA LEU A 385 2.89 -7.20 -7.88
C LEU A 385 1.95 -6.02 -7.69
N ILE A 386 2.06 -5.30 -6.56
CA ILE A 386 1.25 -4.10 -6.30
C ILE A 386 1.57 -3.01 -7.32
N GLU A 387 2.84 -2.77 -7.65
CA GLU A 387 3.22 -1.81 -8.69
C GLU A 387 2.61 -2.16 -10.06
N ALA A 388 2.69 -3.45 -10.46
CA ALA A 388 2.10 -3.92 -11.70
C ALA A 388 0.55 -3.81 -11.69
N ILE A 389 -0.09 -4.03 -10.54
CA ILE A 389 -1.53 -3.90 -10.34
C ILE A 389 -1.98 -2.44 -10.39
N ASP A 390 -1.28 -1.53 -9.72
CA ASP A 390 -1.58 -0.09 -9.66
C ASP A 390 -1.46 0.56 -11.05
N GLY A 391 -0.43 0.15 -11.80
CA GLY A 391 -0.25 0.50 -13.21
C GLY A 391 -1.28 -0.15 -14.15
N ARG A 392 -2.12 -1.07 -13.66
CA ARG A 392 -3.07 -1.90 -14.43
C ARG A 392 -2.38 -2.72 -15.52
N HIS A 393 -1.14 -3.11 -15.25
CA HIS A 393 -0.29 -3.89 -16.12
C HIS A 393 -0.41 -5.39 -15.85
N LEU A 394 -0.90 -5.75 -14.66
CA LEU A 394 -1.28 -7.10 -14.29
C LEU A 394 -2.75 -7.14 -13.89
N THR A 395 -3.50 -8.09 -14.45
CA THR A 395 -4.88 -8.37 -14.06
C THR A 395 -5.01 -9.83 -13.67
N LEU A 396 -5.59 -10.07 -12.49
CA LEU A 396 -5.98 -11.39 -12.02
C LEU A 396 -7.50 -11.45 -11.92
N TRP A 397 -8.09 -12.49 -12.50
CA TRP A 397 -9.51 -12.79 -12.40
C TRP A 397 -9.70 -14.26 -12.03
N SER A 398 -10.66 -14.53 -11.15
CA SER A 398 -11.07 -15.86 -10.75
C SER A 398 -12.58 -16.03 -10.91
N ARG A 399 -12.98 -17.26 -11.24
CA ARG A 399 -14.37 -17.71 -11.28
C ARG A 399 -14.87 -18.07 -9.88
N ASP A 400 -13.98 -18.33 -8.92
CA ASP A 400 -14.31 -18.45 -7.50
C ASP A 400 -14.62 -17.05 -6.92
N PRO A 401 -15.85 -16.79 -6.44
CA PRO A 401 -16.21 -15.50 -5.87
C PRO A 401 -15.32 -15.06 -4.69
N ALA A 402 -14.86 -16.01 -3.85
CA ALA A 402 -14.03 -15.68 -2.70
C ALA A 402 -12.64 -15.20 -3.13
N GLN A 403 -12.02 -15.89 -4.09
CA GLN A 403 -10.74 -15.46 -4.65
C GLN A 403 -10.87 -14.17 -5.46
N GLN A 404 -11.95 -14.02 -6.25
CA GLN A 404 -12.19 -12.81 -7.02
C GLN A 404 -12.36 -11.57 -6.15
N GLN A 405 -12.97 -11.70 -4.97
CA GLN A 405 -13.11 -10.60 -4.02
C GLN A 405 -11.75 -10.13 -3.46
N ARG A 406 -10.81 -11.06 -3.25
CA ARG A 406 -9.44 -10.72 -2.86
C ARG A 406 -8.72 -9.95 -3.96
N TRP A 407 -8.82 -10.41 -5.21
CA TRP A 407 -8.28 -9.67 -6.36
C TRP A 407 -8.87 -8.27 -6.48
N GLN A 408 -10.18 -8.11 -6.29
CA GLN A 408 -10.82 -6.79 -6.31
C GLN A 408 -10.34 -5.88 -5.19
N THR A 409 -10.03 -6.44 -4.02
CA THR A 409 -9.54 -5.68 -2.88
C THR A 409 -8.09 -5.23 -3.12
N ALA A 410 -7.23 -6.11 -3.64
CA ALA A 410 -5.86 -5.76 -4.02
C ALA A 410 -5.79 -4.71 -5.15
N LEU A 411 -6.76 -4.72 -6.06
CA LEU A 411 -6.89 -3.81 -7.21
C LEU A 411 -7.62 -2.48 -6.88
N ALA A 412 -8.21 -2.34 -5.69
CA ALA A 412 -8.94 -1.15 -5.27
C ALA A 412 -7.98 -0.09 -4.71
#